data_AF-A0A8B6EME6-F1
#
_entry.id   AF-A0A8B6EME6-F1
#
_cell.length_a   1.000
_cell.length_b   1.000
_cell.length_c   1.000
_cell.angle_alpha   90.00
_cell.angle_beta   90.00
_cell.angle_gamma   90.00
#
_symmetry.space_group_name_H-M   'P 1'
#
loop_
_entity.id
_entity.type
_entity.pdbx_description
1 polymer ?
#
loop_
_entity_poly.entity_id
_entity_poly.type
_entity_poly.pdbx_seq_one_letter_code
_entity_poly.pdbx_strand_id
1 'polypeptide(L)'
;MKKSWWNENLTLLWNDVCKAERAWHKCHSGCKKDLRHIFVEKRKLFDKSSQKAKRQFWYHSQEQLLDDQRRDPREFWKKIGKVGVGNERQKSIPMEVTLDDGTTNREILFEEVVNAIAKSKNGKSPGIDQLSVELFKNICIDVNFA
;
A
#
# COMPACT_ATOMS: atom_id res chain seq x y z
N MET A 1 -1.35 -20.07 -0.60
CA MET A 1 0.03 -19.55 -0.54
C MET A 1 0.32 -19.07 0.87
N LYS A 2 1.46 -19.46 1.46
CA LYS A 2 1.91 -18.92 2.76
C LYS A 2 2.47 -17.50 2.54
N LYS A 3 2.28 -16.61 3.52
CA LYS A 3 2.81 -15.24 3.47
C LYS A 3 4.34 -15.29 3.52
N SER A 4 5.02 -14.43 2.77
CA SER A 4 6.49 -14.40 2.67
C SER A 4 7.23 -14.18 3.99
N TRP A 5 6.60 -13.49 4.95
CA TRP A 5 7.15 -13.23 6.28
C TRP A 5 6.83 -14.33 7.31
N TRP A 6 6.14 -15.40 6.90
CA TRP A 6 5.77 -16.50 7.79
C TRP A 6 6.95 -17.46 7.99
N ASN A 7 7.33 -17.72 9.24
CA ASN A 7 8.45 -18.60 9.58
C ASN A 7 8.01 -19.81 10.43
N GLU A 8 8.94 -20.72 10.68
CA GLU A 8 8.69 -21.94 11.46
C GLU A 8 8.26 -21.64 12.89
N ASN A 9 8.87 -20.64 13.53
CA ASN A 9 8.49 -20.20 14.87
C ASN A 9 7.02 -19.75 14.95
N LEU A 10 6.55 -18.98 13.96
CA LEU A 10 5.14 -18.59 13.87
C LEU A 10 4.21 -19.79 13.67
N THR A 11 4.67 -20.81 12.96
CA THR A 11 3.92 -22.06 12.81
C THR A 11 3.75 -22.78 14.15
N LEU A 12 4.83 -22.87 14.94
CA LEU A 12 4.79 -23.46 16.27
C LEU A 12 3.85 -22.68 17.22
N LEU A 13 3.99 -21.35 17.25
CA LEU A 13 3.13 -20.48 18.06
C LEU A 13 1.66 -20.56 17.64
N TRP A 14 1.38 -20.62 16.34
CA TRP A 14 0.02 -20.79 15.84
C TRP A 14 -0.58 -22.14 16.22
N ASN A 15 0.20 -23.22 16.14
CA ASN A 15 -0.23 -24.54 16.59
C ASN A 15 -0.57 -24.55 18.09
N ASP A 16 0.21 -23.85 18.90
CA ASP A 16 -0.06 -23.65 20.33
C ASP A 16 -1.36 -22.90 20.58
N VAL A 17 -1.62 -21.82 19.82
CA VAL A 17 -2.88 -21.08 19.87
C VAL A 17 -4.05 -22.01 19.53
N CYS A 18 -3.98 -22.77 18.44
CA CYS A 18 -5.03 -23.71 18.05
C CYS A 18 -5.24 -24.85 19.06
N LYS A 19 -4.18 -25.30 19.75
CA LYS A 19 -4.31 -26.29 20.83
C LYS A 19 -5.03 -25.70 22.05
N ALA A 20 -4.62 -24.51 22.48
CA ALA A 20 -5.23 -23.82 23.62
C ALA A 20 -6.69 -23.45 23.36
N GLU A 21 -7.01 -22.99 22.15
CA GLU A 21 -8.37 -22.67 21.71
C GLU A 21 -9.26 -23.92 21.73
N ARG A 22 -8.80 -25.04 21.17
CA ARG A 22 -9.54 -26.30 21.21
C ARG A 22 -9.77 -26.80 22.63
N ALA A 23 -8.77 -26.68 23.52
CA ALA A 23 -8.92 -27.05 24.92
C ALA A 23 -9.96 -26.18 25.64
N TRP A 24 -9.93 -24.86 25.39
CA TRP A 24 -10.91 -23.93 25.93
C TRP A 24 -12.34 -24.21 25.46
N HIS A 25 -12.53 -24.48 24.17
CA HIS A 25 -13.85 -24.82 23.61
C HIS A 25 -14.40 -26.16 24.11
N LYS A 26 -13.54 -27.14 24.40
CA LYS A 26 -13.95 -28.46 24.89
C LYS A 26 -14.23 -28.52 26.39
N CYS A 27 -13.78 -27.56 27.19
CA CYS A 27 -13.99 -27.55 28.65
C CYS A 27 -15.45 -27.20 29.02
N HIS A 28 -16.09 -28.06 29.79
CA HIS A 28 -17.45 -27.89 30.31
C HIS A 28 -17.39 -27.52 31.81
N SER A 29 -17.25 -26.21 32.08
CA SER A 29 -17.23 -25.55 33.40
C SER A 29 -16.04 -25.89 34.33
N GLY A 30 -15.82 -25.06 35.37
CA GLY A 30 -14.67 -25.14 36.29
C GLY A 30 -13.35 -24.62 35.71
N CYS A 31 -12.81 -25.28 34.68
CA CYS A 31 -11.53 -24.97 34.04
C CYS A 31 -11.55 -23.82 33.02
N LYS A 32 -12.74 -23.32 32.66
CA LYS A 32 -12.94 -22.50 31.45
C LYS A 32 -12.24 -21.14 31.55
N LYS A 33 -12.16 -20.56 32.76
CA LYS A 33 -11.50 -19.27 32.99
C LYS A 33 -9.99 -19.36 32.81
N ASP A 34 -9.36 -20.39 33.36
CA ASP A 34 -7.93 -20.61 33.27
C ASP A 34 -7.50 -20.98 31.85
N LEU A 35 -8.27 -21.85 31.18
CA LEU A 35 -8.03 -22.19 29.78
C LEU A 35 -8.20 -20.98 28.85
N ARG A 36 -9.16 -20.08 29.14
CA ARG A 36 -9.28 -18.81 28.42
C ARG A 36 -8.05 -17.94 28.65
N HIS A 37 -7.54 -17.85 29.87
CA HIS A 37 -6.33 -17.10 30.18
C HIS A 37 -5.13 -17.64 29.38
N ILE A 38 -4.92 -18.97 29.38
CA ILE A 38 -3.86 -19.62 28.61
C ILE A 38 -4.00 -19.33 27.12
N PHE A 39 -5.21 -19.45 26.56
CA PHE A 39 -5.46 -19.12 25.16
C PHE A 39 -5.11 -17.65 24.83
N VAL A 40 -5.57 -16.71 25.65
CA VAL A 40 -5.30 -15.28 25.46
C VAL A 40 -3.79 -14.99 25.50
N GLU A 41 -3.05 -15.59 26.44
CA GLU A 41 -1.60 -15.41 26.54
C GLU A 41 -0.86 -15.99 25.32
N LYS A 42 -1.22 -17.20 24.88
CA LYS A 42 -0.66 -17.80 23.66
C LYS A 42 -0.96 -16.97 22.43
N ARG A 43 -2.18 -16.41 22.32
CA ARG A 43 -2.58 -15.54 21.21
C ARG A 43 -1.79 -14.23 21.22
N LYS A 44 -1.65 -13.56 22.37
CA LYS A 44 -0.82 -12.34 22.49
C LYS A 44 0.63 -12.59 22.05
N LEU A 45 1.20 -13.73 22.47
CA LEU A 45 2.57 -14.11 22.10
C LEU A 45 2.70 -14.32 20.59
N PHE A 46 1.74 -15.02 19.97
CA PHE A 46 1.68 -15.18 18.53
C PHE A 46 1.56 -13.84 17.81
N ASP A 47 0.62 -12.98 18.22
CA ASP A 47 0.37 -11.69 17.58
C ASP A 47 1.62 -10.80 17.63
N LYS A 48 2.29 -10.71 18.79
CA LYS A 48 3.55 -9.98 18.95
C LYS A 48 4.65 -10.51 18.03
N SER A 49 4.78 -11.83 17.97
CA SER A 49 5.79 -12.48 17.13
C SER A 49 5.49 -12.30 15.64
N SER A 50 4.22 -12.39 15.25
CA SER A 50 3.77 -12.19 13.87
C SER A 50 4.01 -10.77 13.40
N GLN A 51 3.69 -9.78 14.25
CA GLN A 51 3.99 -8.38 13.96
C GLN A 51 5.49 -8.13 13.85
N LYS A 52 6.31 -8.71 14.75
CA LYS A 52 7.77 -8.60 14.69
C LYS A 52 8.32 -9.18 13.39
N ALA A 53 7.94 -10.40 13.02
CA ALA A 53 8.38 -11.05 11.80
C ALA A 53 7.96 -10.26 10.55
N LYS A 54 6.73 -9.75 10.54
CA LYS A 54 6.26 -8.85 9.49
C LYS A 54 7.16 -7.62 9.41
N ARG A 55 7.33 -6.86 10.50
CA ARG A 55 8.18 -5.65 10.52
C ARG A 55 9.61 -5.94 10.05
N GLN A 56 10.21 -7.05 10.49
CA GLN A 56 11.55 -7.46 10.06
C GLN A 56 11.62 -7.71 8.55
N PHE A 57 10.62 -8.41 8.00
CA PHE A 57 10.53 -8.62 6.56
C PHE A 57 10.45 -7.31 5.79
N TRP A 58 9.56 -6.39 6.20
CA TRP A 58 9.43 -5.08 5.55
C TRP A 58 10.69 -4.24 5.65
N TYR A 59 11.34 -4.25 6.82
CA TYR A 59 12.62 -3.57 7.04
C TYR A 59 13.70 -4.12 6.10
N HIS A 60 13.84 -5.43 6.01
CA HIS A 60 14.81 -6.05 5.11
C HIS A 60 14.51 -5.76 3.64
N SER A 61 13.24 -5.83 3.22
CA SER A 61 12.85 -5.45 1.86
C SER A 61 13.17 -3.98 1.56
N GLN A 62 12.98 -3.08 2.54
CA GLN A 62 13.35 -1.69 2.40
C GLN A 62 14.86 -1.50 2.26
N GLU A 63 15.67 -2.18 3.09
CA GLU A 63 17.13 -2.14 2.97
C GLU A 63 17.61 -2.62 1.60
N GLN A 64 17.04 -3.73 1.10
CA GLN A 64 17.34 -4.22 -0.24
C GLN A 64 17.04 -3.17 -1.32
N LEU A 65 15.90 -2.48 -1.22
CA LEU A 65 15.52 -1.43 -2.17
C LEU A 65 16.46 -0.21 -2.09
N LEU A 66 16.84 0.22 -0.89
CA LEU A 66 17.79 1.32 -0.73
C LEU A 66 19.17 0.98 -1.30
N ASP A 67 19.58 -0.27 -1.18
CA ASP A 67 20.83 -0.75 -1.74
C ASP A 67 20.77 -0.92 -3.26
N ASP A 68 19.64 -1.42 -3.80
CA ASP A 68 19.36 -1.42 -5.24
C ASP A 68 19.44 0.01 -5.82
N GLN A 69 18.85 0.99 -5.13
CA GLN A 69 18.90 2.40 -5.55
C GLN A 69 20.34 2.93 -5.64
N ARG A 70 21.21 2.53 -4.70
CA ARG A 70 22.62 2.94 -4.69
C ARG A 70 23.42 2.28 -5.80
N ARG A 71 23.12 1.01 -6.12
CA ARG A 71 23.86 0.22 -7.11
C ARG A 71 23.42 0.50 -8.54
N ASP A 72 22.11 0.46 -8.80
CA ASP A 72 21.50 0.72 -10.10
C ASP A 72 20.09 1.32 -9.94
N PRO A 73 19.94 2.64 -10.13
CA PRO A 73 18.66 3.32 -10.08
C PRO A 73 17.61 2.77 -11.05
N ARG A 74 18.01 2.15 -12.18
CA ARG A 74 17.06 1.59 -13.17
C ARG A 74 16.39 0.33 -12.65
N GLU A 75 17.15 -0.59 -12.05
CA GLU A 75 16.61 -1.80 -11.44
C GLU A 75 15.76 -1.48 -10.21
N PHE A 76 16.11 -0.44 -9.44
CA PHE A 76 15.26 0.08 -8.37
C PHE A 76 13.87 0.50 -8.88
N TRP A 77 13.80 1.36 -9.90
CA TRP A 77 12.51 1.82 -10.45
C TRP A 77 11.73 0.70 -11.14
N LYS A 78 12.41 -0.30 -11.70
CA LYS A 78 11.77 -1.51 -12.26
C LYS A 78 11.12 -2.37 -11.17
N LYS A 79 11.75 -2.49 -9.99
CA LYS A 79 11.18 -3.17 -8.82
C LYS A 79 10.00 -2.40 -8.23
N ILE A 80 10.13 -1.08 -8.06
CA ILE A 80 9.05 -0.21 -7.55
C ILE A 80 7.87 -0.12 -8.53
N GLY A 81 8.13 -0.07 -9.83
CA GLY A 81 7.09 0.01 -10.87
C GLY A 81 6.14 -1.18 -10.86
N LYS A 82 6.57 -2.34 -10.33
CA LYS A 82 5.72 -3.52 -10.10
C LYS A 82 4.83 -3.42 -8.87
N VAL A 83 5.14 -2.51 -7.94
CA VAL A 83 4.41 -2.32 -6.66
C VAL A 83 3.28 -1.30 -6.80
N GLY A 84 3.31 -0.45 -7.82
CA GLY A 84 2.24 0.50 -8.13
C GLY A 84 1.22 -0.03 -9.14
N VAL A 85 0.14 0.75 -9.33
CA VAL A 85 -0.97 0.61 -10.31
C VAL A 85 -0.50 0.52 -11.78
N GLY A 86 0.80 0.41 -12.05
CA GLY A 86 1.40 0.39 -13.38
C GLY A 86 0.91 -0.76 -14.26
N ASN A 87 0.51 -1.89 -13.67
CA ASN A 87 -0.08 -3.00 -14.43
C ASN A 87 -1.57 -2.78 -14.78
N GLU A 88 -2.26 -1.89 -14.07
CA GLU A 88 -3.67 -1.53 -14.29
C GLU A 88 -3.83 -0.25 -15.12
N ARG A 89 -2.73 0.47 -15.39
CA ARG A 89 -2.75 1.60 -16.31
C ARG A 89 -3.09 1.06 -17.70
N GLN A 90 -4.26 1.43 -18.22
CA GLN A 90 -4.55 1.29 -19.65
C GLN A 90 -3.36 1.90 -20.42
N LYS A 91 -2.71 1.07 -21.26
CA LYS A 91 -1.53 1.47 -22.03
C LYS A 91 -1.86 2.48 -23.14
N SER A 92 -3.15 2.63 -23.44
CA SER A 92 -3.68 3.58 -24.41
C SER A 92 -4.43 4.67 -23.67
N ILE A 93 -4.01 5.91 -23.85
CA ILE A 93 -4.87 7.06 -23.59
C ILE A 93 -6.05 6.91 -24.59
N PRO A 94 -7.32 6.87 -24.14
CA PRO A 94 -8.45 6.89 -25.04
C PRO A 94 -8.37 8.18 -25.87
N MET A 95 -8.20 8.03 -27.19
CA MET A 95 -8.18 9.17 -28.12
C MET A 95 -9.58 9.77 -28.31
N GLU A 96 -10.62 9.02 -27.91
CA GLU A 96 -12.02 9.39 -28.02
C GLU A 96 -12.71 9.05 -26.70
N VAL A 97 -13.47 10.01 -26.16
CA VAL A 97 -14.32 9.84 -24.99
C VAL A 97 -15.77 9.90 -25.46
N THR A 98 -16.48 8.78 -25.35
CA THR A 98 -17.93 8.73 -25.56
C THR A 98 -18.64 9.20 -24.31
N LEU A 99 -19.50 10.20 -24.45
CA LEU A 99 -20.37 10.68 -23.39
C LEU A 99 -21.54 9.70 -23.19
N ASP A 100 -22.24 9.83 -22.05
CA ASP A 100 -23.34 8.93 -21.67
C ASP A 100 -24.53 8.97 -22.66
N ASP A 101 -24.59 9.98 -23.53
CA ASP A 101 -25.56 10.13 -24.61
C ASP A 101 -25.13 9.47 -25.95
N GLY A 102 -23.96 8.84 -25.97
CA GLY A 102 -23.40 8.16 -27.14
C GLY A 102 -22.67 9.07 -28.13
N THR A 103 -22.50 10.37 -27.82
CA THR A 103 -21.74 11.29 -28.68
C THR A 103 -20.24 11.26 -28.38
N THR A 104 -19.42 11.35 -29.44
CA THR A 104 -17.96 11.37 -29.33
C THR A 104 -17.46 12.81 -29.28
N ASN A 105 -16.86 13.22 -28.17
CA ASN A 105 -16.29 14.57 -28.07
C ASN A 105 -14.95 14.62 -28.85
N ARG A 106 -14.93 15.32 -29.99
CA ARG A 106 -13.75 15.46 -30.87
C ARG A 106 -12.94 16.73 -30.62
N GLU A 107 -13.49 17.67 -29.87
CA GLU A 107 -12.84 18.96 -29.58
C GLU A 107 -12.69 19.10 -28.08
N ILE A 108 -11.48 18.88 -27.57
CA ILE A 108 -11.17 19.07 -26.15
C ILE A 108 -11.30 20.57 -25.85
N LEU A 109 -12.39 20.97 -25.19
CA LEU A 109 -12.59 22.35 -24.79
C LEU A 109 -11.70 22.67 -23.58
N PHE A 110 -11.15 23.89 -23.53
CA PHE A 110 -10.31 24.35 -22.43
C PHE A 110 -10.96 24.14 -21.06
N GLU A 111 -12.28 24.33 -20.99
CA GLU A 111 -13.07 24.15 -19.77
C GLU A 111 -13.12 22.70 -19.28
N GLU A 112 -13.12 21.72 -20.19
CA GLU A 112 -13.07 20.30 -19.84
C GLU A 112 -11.70 19.92 -19.27
N VAL A 113 -10.62 20.48 -19.80
CA VAL A 113 -9.27 20.31 -19.27
C VAL A 113 -9.16 20.90 -17.87
N VAL A 114 -9.69 22.11 -17.66
CA VAL A 114 -9.72 22.76 -16.34
C VAL A 114 -10.52 21.92 -15.35
N ASN A 115 -11.67 21.39 -15.75
CA ASN A 115 -12.51 20.53 -14.92
C ASN A 115 -11.85 19.19 -14.60
N ALA A 116 -11.17 18.55 -15.56
CA ALA A 116 -10.42 17.32 -15.34
C ALA A 116 -9.24 17.53 -14.39
N ILE A 117 -8.53 18.67 -14.52
CA ILE A 117 -7.47 19.08 -13.61
C ILE A 117 -8.03 19.35 -12.20
N ALA A 118 -9.15 20.05 -12.10
CA ALA A 118 -9.81 20.35 -10.82
C ALA A 118 -10.28 19.08 -10.10
N LYS A 119 -10.95 18.16 -10.81
CA LYS A 119 -11.33 16.83 -10.29
C LYS A 119 -10.11 16.01 -9.86
N SER A 120 -9.04 16.08 -10.63
CA SER A 120 -7.77 15.41 -10.30
C SER A 120 -7.03 16.04 -9.12
N LYS A 121 -7.32 17.29 -8.76
CA LYS A 121 -6.68 18.00 -7.64
C LYS A 121 -7.51 17.92 -6.34
N ASN A 122 -8.83 17.79 -6.43
CA ASN A 122 -9.69 17.63 -5.27
C ASN A 122 -9.52 16.24 -4.61
N GLY A 123 -9.22 16.24 -3.31
CA GLY A 123 -9.13 15.03 -2.50
C GLY A 123 -7.78 14.30 -2.54
N LYS A 124 -6.77 14.84 -3.22
CA LYS A 124 -5.41 14.30 -3.12
C LYS A 124 -4.73 14.80 -1.85
N SER A 125 -4.16 13.88 -1.08
CA SER A 125 -3.24 14.22 0.01
C SER A 125 -2.05 15.01 -0.54
N PRO A 126 -1.51 15.99 0.20
CA PRO A 126 -0.28 16.67 -0.17
C PRO A 126 0.83 15.66 -0.50
N GLY A 127 1.60 15.94 -1.55
CA GLY A 127 2.79 15.15 -1.87
C GLY A 127 3.81 15.15 -0.73
N ILE A 128 4.83 14.30 -0.84
CA ILE A 128 5.83 14.06 0.22
C ILE A 128 6.57 15.35 0.65
N ASP A 129 6.55 16.37 -0.20
CA ASP A 129 7.25 17.65 -0.01
C ASP A 129 6.39 18.74 0.67
N GLN A 130 5.09 18.49 0.89
CA GLN A 130 4.11 19.48 1.40
C GLN A 130 4.09 20.84 0.70
N LEU A 131 4.66 20.94 -0.51
CA LEU A 131 4.67 22.19 -1.27
C LEU A 131 3.27 22.47 -1.82
N SER A 132 2.69 23.63 -1.47
CA SER A 132 1.41 24.07 -2.01
C SER A 132 1.55 24.40 -3.50
N VAL A 133 0.52 24.12 -4.28
CA VAL A 133 0.45 24.43 -5.71
C VAL A 133 0.60 25.93 -5.99
N GLU A 134 0.38 26.79 -4.99
CA GLU A 134 0.50 28.25 -5.10
C GLU A 134 1.96 28.70 -5.27
N LEU A 135 2.93 27.92 -4.79
CA LEU A 135 4.36 28.20 -5.02
C LEU A 135 4.75 28.13 -6.50
N PHE A 136 4.07 27.30 -7.29
CA PHE A 136 4.37 27.17 -8.73
C PHE A 136 3.71 28.24 -9.59
N LYS A 137 2.67 28.93 -9.09
CA LYS A 137 2.02 30.04 -9.81
C LYS A 137 2.88 31.31 -9.83
N ASN A 138 3.81 31.45 -8.90
CA ASN A 138 4.67 32.64 -8.76
C ASN A 138 6.08 32.45 -9.34
N ILE A 139 6.38 31.29 -9.93
CA ILE A 139 7.63 31.05 -10.66
C ILE A 139 7.34 31.13 -12.16
N CYS A 140 6.72 32.24 -12.58
CA CYS A 140 6.88 32.73 -13.94
C CYS A 140 8.17 33.55 -13.93
N ILE A 141 9.30 32.91 -14.24
CA ILE A 141 10.51 33.64 -14.59
C ILE A 141 10.22 34.22 -15.98
N ASP A 142 10.13 35.54 -16.05
CA ASP A 142 10.24 36.30 -17.30
C ASP A 142 11.53 35.87 -18.00
N VAL A 143 11.40 35.14 -19.11
CA VAL A 143 12.48 35.00 -20.07
C VAL A 143 12.10 35.81 -21.29
N ASN A 144 12.27 37.12 -21.18
CA ASN A 144 12.43 37.99 -22.34
C ASN A 144 13.76 37.62 -23.00
N PHE A 145 13.72 36.92 -24.13
CA PHE A 145 14.84 36.88 -25.06
C PHE A 145 14.76 38.12 -25.94
N ALA A 146 15.65 39.08 -25.68
CA ALA A 146 16.12 40.05 -26.67
C ALA A 146 17.40 39.50 -27.33
#